data_AF-A0A483CTS3-F1
#
_entry.id   AF-A0A483CTS3-F1
#
_cell.length_a   1.000
_cell.length_b   1.000
_cell.length_c   1.000
_cell.angle_alpha   90.00
_cell.angle_beta   90.00
_cell.angle_gamma   90.00
#
_symmetry.space_group_name_H-M   'P 1'
#
loop_
_entity.id
_entity.type
_entity.pdbx_description
1 polymer ?
#
loop_
_entity_poly.entity_id
_entity_poly.type
_entity_poly.pdbx_seq_one_letter_code
_entity_poly.pdbx_strand_id
1 'polypeptide(L)'
;MIIAGGVLCLILLCGCIEEGTGKPPDLSDMPKVMAGDVLIITGDDFSEVEATAVDELAAYLNGTGEIHLDIVAVSVLNRTDLQRYHLIVIGTPGTNPLVGEVAGVVGGDEGEGRLILLENPWNPANLTLVVTGSDAWGVRAAGEMLQDPGNLSGADMTIESRIISMKGRISQISFGSTAAWVVWGDDGEIYLLQGAGAEGAIALGEGVPVVITGYPTTTTLTIPEGGEMNRHRMKAIEVIRAENT
;
A
#
# COMPACT_ATOMS: atom_id res chain seq x y z
N MET A 1 33.28 22.00 66.40
CA MET A 1 33.39 21.50 65.02
C MET A 1 32.11 20.72 64.72
N ILE A 2 31.15 21.37 64.06
CA ILE A 2 29.79 20.85 63.81
C ILE A 2 29.74 20.51 62.32
N ILE A 3 29.58 19.22 61.98
CA ILE A 3 29.34 18.79 60.59
C ILE A 3 27.84 18.60 60.46
N ALA A 4 27.18 19.58 59.85
CA ALA A 4 25.78 19.50 59.46
C ALA A 4 25.68 18.67 58.17
N GLY A 5 25.22 17.41 58.31
CA GLY A 5 24.86 16.55 57.19
C GLY A 5 23.53 16.98 56.59
N GLY A 6 23.58 17.69 55.47
CA GLY A 6 22.41 18.04 54.68
C GLY A 6 21.88 16.80 53.95
N VAL A 7 20.69 16.35 54.36
CA VAL A 7 19.90 15.34 53.65
C VAL A 7 19.30 16.03 52.41
N LEU A 8 19.86 15.74 51.24
CA LEU A 8 19.33 16.16 49.96
C LEU A 8 18.13 15.25 49.63
N CYS A 9 16.92 15.72 49.94
CA CYS A 9 15.68 15.04 49.60
C CYS A 9 15.40 15.27 48.11
N LEU A 10 15.68 14.25 47.28
CA LEU A 10 15.38 14.22 45.85
C LEU A 10 13.87 14.00 45.70
N ILE A 11 13.10 15.07 45.51
CA ILE A 11 11.68 15.00 45.17
C ILE A 11 11.57 14.56 43.71
N LEU A 12 11.38 13.26 43.50
CA LEU A 12 10.87 12.71 42.24
C LEU A 12 9.42 13.21 42.08
N LEU A 13 9.24 14.29 41.31
CA LEU A 13 7.95 14.66 40.76
C LEU A 13 7.57 13.59 39.73
N CYS A 14 6.95 12.52 40.21
CA CYS A 14 6.21 11.59 39.38
C CYS A 14 4.98 12.34 38.88
N GLY A 15 5.12 13.02 37.74
CA GLY A 15 3.98 13.57 37.02
C GLY A 15 3.09 12.41 36.61
N CYS A 16 1.89 12.36 37.18
CA CYS A 16 0.83 11.50 36.69
C CYS A 16 0.57 11.86 35.23
N ILE A 17 1.03 10.99 34.32
CA ILE A 17 0.50 10.95 32.96
C ILE A 17 -0.96 10.51 33.16
N GLU A 18 -1.90 11.42 32.89
CA GLU A 18 -3.31 11.06 32.80
C GLU A 18 -3.41 10.00 31.71
N GLU A 19 -3.63 8.74 32.10
CA GLU A 19 -4.00 7.65 31.19
C GLU A 19 -5.30 8.08 30.51
N GLY A 20 -5.18 8.63 29.30
CA GLY A 20 -6.30 8.89 28.43
C GLY A 20 -7.07 7.59 28.29
N THR A 21 -8.32 7.58 28.73
CA THR A 21 -9.25 6.44 28.64
C THR A 21 -9.68 6.16 27.19
N GLY A 22 -8.82 6.48 26.22
CA GLY A 22 -9.08 6.36 24.80
C GLY A 22 -9.09 4.90 24.40
N LYS A 23 -10.18 4.47 23.77
CA LYS A 23 -10.22 3.22 23.02
C LYS A 23 -8.96 3.18 22.13
N PRO A 24 -8.20 2.07 22.11
CA PRO A 24 -7.06 1.95 21.21
C PRO A 24 -7.51 2.21 19.76
N PRO A 25 -6.67 2.81 18.93
CA PRO A 25 -7.01 3.11 17.55
C PRO A 25 -7.35 1.81 16.80
N ASP A 26 -8.38 1.88 15.95
CA ASP A 26 -8.89 0.74 15.20
C ASP A 26 -8.93 1.08 13.71
N LEU A 27 -8.37 0.21 12.88
CA LEU A 27 -8.35 0.37 11.43
C LEU A 27 -9.77 0.43 10.85
N SER A 28 -10.78 -0.16 11.52
CA SER A 28 -12.18 -0.06 11.08
C SER A 28 -12.74 1.37 11.15
N ASP A 29 -12.11 2.25 11.94
CA ASP A 29 -12.52 3.64 12.11
C ASP A 29 -11.91 4.56 11.02
N MET A 30 -11.15 3.99 10.07
CA MET A 30 -10.63 4.72 8.92
C MET A 30 -11.73 5.14 7.93
N PRO A 31 -11.59 6.30 7.25
CA PRO A 31 -10.50 7.26 7.39
C PRO A 31 -10.75 8.33 8.47
N LYS A 32 -11.92 8.29 9.14
CA LYS A 32 -12.40 9.33 10.06
C LYS A 32 -11.47 9.58 11.24
N VAL A 33 -10.82 8.53 11.73
CA VAL A 33 -9.88 8.62 12.85
C VAL A 33 -8.64 9.49 12.54
N MET A 34 -8.37 9.75 11.25
CA MET A 34 -7.29 10.62 10.77
C MET A 34 -7.80 11.94 10.16
N ALA A 35 -9.00 12.40 10.50
CA ALA A 35 -9.53 13.66 10.01
C ALA A 35 -8.62 14.86 10.38
N GLY A 36 -8.50 15.83 9.46
CA GLY A 36 -7.62 16.99 9.61
C GLY A 36 -6.41 16.96 8.68
N ASP A 37 -5.27 17.47 9.15
CA ASP A 37 -4.07 17.59 8.33
C ASP A 37 -3.24 16.29 8.38
N VAL A 38 -3.10 15.63 7.23
CA VAL A 38 -2.40 14.36 7.05
C VAL A 38 -1.22 14.53 6.10
N LEU A 39 -0.08 13.97 6.49
CA LEU A 39 1.13 13.94 5.68
C LEU A 39 1.42 12.50 5.24
N ILE A 40 1.31 12.23 3.94
CA ILE A 40 1.81 10.99 3.35
C ILE A 40 3.32 11.11 3.16
N ILE A 41 4.04 10.13 3.69
CA ILE A 41 5.49 10.03 3.62
C ILE A 41 5.85 8.84 2.74
N THR A 42 6.54 9.11 1.64
CA THR A 42 7.07 8.09 0.73
C THR A 42 8.58 7.92 0.91
N GLY A 43 9.10 6.82 0.38
CA GLY A 43 10.54 6.68 0.11
C GLY A 43 11.04 7.73 -0.90
N ASP A 44 12.36 7.82 -1.05
CA ASP A 44 12.97 8.64 -2.11
C ASP A 44 12.99 7.89 -3.46
N ASP A 45 13.17 6.57 -3.42
CA ASP A 45 13.33 5.68 -4.59
C ASP A 45 12.24 4.59 -4.63
N PHE A 46 10.96 4.96 -4.41
CA PHE A 46 9.86 3.98 -4.45
C PHE A 46 9.49 3.60 -5.90
N SER A 47 9.08 2.35 -6.07
CA SER A 47 8.73 1.75 -7.36
C SER A 47 7.45 2.34 -7.98
N GLU A 48 7.22 2.09 -9.27
CA GLU A 48 5.97 2.46 -9.96
C GLU A 48 4.72 1.81 -9.30
N VAL A 49 4.87 0.60 -8.78
CA VAL A 49 3.82 -0.10 -8.03
C VAL A 49 3.52 0.61 -6.71
N GLU A 50 4.53 1.03 -5.96
CA GLU A 50 4.35 1.85 -4.76
C GLU A 50 3.75 3.22 -5.11
N ALA A 51 4.14 3.83 -6.24
CA ALA A 51 3.58 5.09 -6.69
C ALA A 51 2.08 4.98 -6.97
N THR A 52 1.69 3.90 -7.64
CA THR A 52 0.28 3.57 -7.87
C THR A 52 -0.46 3.41 -6.54
N ALA A 53 0.13 2.72 -5.55
CA ALA A 53 -0.47 2.57 -4.23
C ALA A 53 -0.66 3.92 -3.50
N VAL A 54 0.33 4.82 -3.59
CA VAL A 54 0.26 6.17 -3.02
C VAL A 54 -0.85 6.98 -3.68
N ASP A 55 -0.92 6.98 -5.02
CA ASP A 55 -1.91 7.72 -5.79
C ASP A 55 -3.33 7.22 -5.53
N GLU A 56 -3.53 5.90 -5.53
CA GLU A 56 -4.83 5.26 -5.23
C GLU A 56 -5.29 5.60 -3.80
N LEU A 57 -4.39 5.52 -2.82
CA LEU A 57 -4.71 5.87 -1.43
C LEU A 57 -4.99 7.36 -1.27
N ALA A 58 -4.18 8.24 -1.88
CA ALA A 58 -4.40 9.68 -1.83
C ALA A 58 -5.74 10.06 -2.46
N ALA A 59 -6.11 9.44 -3.59
CA ALA A 59 -7.41 9.63 -4.24
C ALA A 59 -8.56 9.20 -3.33
N TYR A 60 -8.45 8.04 -2.67
CA TYR A 60 -9.42 7.56 -1.70
C TYR A 60 -9.59 8.55 -0.53
N LEU A 61 -8.50 8.96 0.12
CA LEU A 61 -8.52 9.85 1.28
C LEU A 61 -9.08 11.23 0.93
N ASN A 62 -8.67 11.80 -0.20
CA ASN A 62 -9.20 13.09 -0.68
C ASN A 62 -10.69 13.01 -1.01
N GLY A 63 -11.18 11.86 -1.48
CA GLY A 63 -12.60 11.63 -1.78
C GLY A 63 -13.51 11.72 -0.55
N THR A 64 -12.96 11.65 0.66
CA THR A 64 -13.73 11.69 1.93
C THR A 64 -14.15 13.10 2.32
N GLY A 65 -13.39 14.12 1.89
CA GLY A 65 -13.63 15.54 2.22
C GLY A 65 -13.27 15.95 3.65
N GLU A 66 -12.75 15.05 4.48
CA GLU A 66 -12.40 15.31 5.90
C GLU A 66 -10.89 15.47 6.14
N ILE A 67 -10.08 15.24 5.10
CA ILE A 67 -8.61 15.15 5.17
C ILE A 67 -7.98 16.16 4.22
N HIS A 68 -7.03 16.96 4.72
CA HIS A 68 -6.12 17.77 3.92
C HIS A 68 -4.80 17.00 3.80
N LEU A 69 -4.44 16.67 2.56
CA LEU A 69 -3.37 15.72 2.29
C LEU A 69 -2.20 16.39 1.59
N ASP A 70 -1.01 16.28 2.19
CA ASP A 70 0.26 16.60 1.56
C ASP A 70 1.07 15.31 1.36
N ILE A 71 1.84 15.23 0.28
CA ILE A 71 2.72 14.08 -0.02
C ILE A 71 4.16 14.59 -0.04
N VAL A 72 5.03 13.95 0.73
CA VAL A 72 6.44 14.32 0.82
C VAL A 72 7.34 13.08 0.81
N ALA A 73 8.51 13.21 0.18
CA ALA A 73 9.55 12.21 0.27
C ALA A 73 10.29 12.31 1.62
N VAL A 74 10.76 11.18 2.12
CA VAL A 74 11.45 11.08 3.41
C VAL A 74 12.69 11.99 3.50
N SER A 75 13.42 12.22 2.41
CA SER A 75 14.59 13.12 2.40
C SER A 75 14.27 14.60 2.63
N VAL A 76 13.02 15.01 2.40
CA VAL A 76 12.57 16.41 2.54
C VAL A 76 11.99 16.67 3.94
N LEU A 77 11.67 15.62 4.68
CA LEU A 77 11.06 15.72 6.00
C LEU A 77 11.96 16.41 7.01
N ASN A 78 11.32 17.23 7.84
CA ASN A 78 11.94 17.71 9.07
C ASN A 78 11.15 17.22 10.30
N ARG A 79 11.79 17.29 11.48
CA ARG A 79 11.17 16.84 12.74
C ARG A 79 9.91 17.61 13.14
N THR A 80 9.79 18.87 12.74
CA THR A 80 8.61 19.68 13.04
C THR A 80 7.39 19.13 12.31
N ASP A 81 7.56 18.66 11.08
CA ASP A 81 6.48 18.06 10.30
C ASP A 81 5.95 16.81 11.00
N LEU A 82 6.85 15.92 11.44
CA LEU A 82 6.49 14.67 12.15
C LEU A 82 5.64 14.91 13.41
N GLN A 83 5.82 16.05 14.08
CA GLN A 83 5.07 16.39 15.29
C GLN A 83 3.72 17.07 14.99
N ARG A 84 3.59 17.69 13.82
CA ARG A 84 2.43 18.53 13.50
C ARG A 84 1.27 17.74 12.93
N TYR A 85 1.55 16.74 12.11
CA TYR A 85 0.54 16.06 11.29
C TYR A 85 0.17 14.67 11.82
N HIS A 86 -1.01 14.19 11.40
CA HIS A 86 -1.22 12.75 11.27
C HIS A 86 -0.32 12.23 10.15
N LEU A 87 0.27 11.06 10.31
CA LEU A 87 1.26 10.53 9.37
C LEU A 87 0.72 9.28 8.69
N ILE A 88 0.95 9.17 7.38
CA ILE A 88 0.82 7.92 6.65
C ILE A 88 2.18 7.57 6.07
N VAL A 89 2.85 6.57 6.63
CA VAL A 89 4.16 6.12 6.15
C VAL A 89 3.95 4.97 5.19
N ILE A 90 4.34 5.16 3.93
CA ILE A 90 4.11 4.19 2.85
C ILE A 90 5.44 3.69 2.30
N GLY A 91 5.54 2.37 2.14
CA GLY A 91 6.64 1.70 1.45
C GLY A 91 7.12 0.43 2.13
N THR A 92 8.17 -0.15 1.59
CA THR A 92 8.91 -1.25 2.23
C THR A 92 9.99 -0.69 3.17
N PRO A 93 10.54 -1.47 4.12
CA PRO A 93 11.71 -1.03 4.88
C PRO A 93 12.93 -0.67 4.02
N GLY A 94 13.01 -1.20 2.80
CA GLY A 94 14.09 -0.91 1.85
C GLY A 94 13.91 0.41 1.09
N THR A 95 12.66 0.81 0.82
CA THR A 95 12.33 2.03 0.07
C THR A 95 12.03 3.21 0.99
N ASN A 96 11.47 2.98 2.18
CA ASN A 96 11.16 4.01 3.16
C ASN A 96 11.69 3.61 4.56
N PRO A 97 12.78 4.22 5.05
CA PRO A 97 13.40 3.84 6.32
C PRO A 97 12.54 4.13 7.55
N LEU A 98 11.55 5.04 7.45
CA LEU A 98 10.63 5.32 8.57
C LEU A 98 9.71 4.14 8.87
N VAL A 99 9.48 3.24 7.91
CA VAL A 99 8.74 2.00 8.16
C VAL A 99 9.42 1.21 9.30
N GLY A 100 10.75 1.05 9.21
CA GLY A 100 11.53 0.36 10.24
C GLY A 100 11.59 1.10 11.57
N GLU A 101 11.62 2.44 11.54
CA GLU A 101 11.63 3.28 12.75
C GLU A 101 10.31 3.20 13.52
N VAL A 102 9.19 3.19 12.81
CA VAL A 102 7.84 3.26 13.41
C VAL A 102 7.27 1.87 13.71
N ALA A 103 7.33 0.95 12.75
CA ALA A 103 6.70 -0.37 12.85
C ALA A 103 7.66 -1.49 13.29
N GLY A 104 8.97 -1.23 13.27
CA GLY A 104 9.99 -2.26 13.47
C GLY A 104 10.19 -3.14 12.25
N VAL A 105 10.63 -4.39 12.47
CA VAL A 105 10.94 -5.32 11.37
C VAL A 105 9.66 -5.76 10.66
N VAL A 106 9.58 -5.46 9.37
CA VAL A 106 8.54 -5.96 8.47
C VAL A 106 9.13 -7.14 7.70
N GLY A 107 8.60 -8.32 7.94
CA GLY A 107 8.85 -9.54 7.17
C GLY A 107 7.52 -10.13 6.74
N GLY A 108 7.55 -10.99 5.73
CA GLY A 108 6.37 -11.63 5.16
C GLY A 108 6.74 -12.35 3.86
N ASP A 109 5.81 -13.13 3.33
CA ASP A 109 5.94 -13.78 2.04
C ASP A 109 5.74 -12.77 0.88
N GLU A 110 6.18 -13.13 -0.34
CA GLU A 110 6.07 -12.27 -1.55
C GLU A 110 4.62 -11.78 -1.75
N GLY A 111 4.45 -10.46 -1.86
CA GLY A 111 3.17 -9.79 -2.01
C GLY A 111 2.32 -9.67 -0.74
N GLU A 112 2.78 -10.12 0.44
CA GLU A 112 2.09 -9.84 1.70
C GLU A 112 2.22 -8.38 2.11
N GLY A 113 1.08 -7.78 2.46
CA GLY A 113 0.96 -6.42 2.97
C GLY A 113 0.74 -6.37 4.47
N ARG A 114 0.91 -5.19 5.06
CA ARG A 114 0.58 -4.94 6.46
C ARG A 114 0.10 -3.51 6.67
N LEU A 115 -0.93 -3.37 7.49
CA LEU A 115 -1.47 -2.09 7.94
C LEU A 115 -1.31 -2.00 9.45
N ILE A 116 -0.72 -0.89 9.92
CA ILE A 116 -0.49 -0.67 11.35
C ILE A 116 -0.92 0.74 11.70
N LEU A 117 -1.88 0.89 12.60
CA LEU A 117 -2.35 2.17 13.12
C LEU A 117 -1.93 2.32 14.58
N LEU A 118 -1.17 3.37 14.87
CA LEU A 118 -0.59 3.61 16.19
C LEU A 118 -0.54 5.11 16.52
N GLU A 119 -0.32 5.42 17.80
CA GLU A 119 -0.06 6.79 18.24
C GLU A 119 1.24 7.30 17.62
N ASN A 120 1.22 8.52 17.10
CA ASN A 120 2.38 9.10 16.42
C ASN A 120 3.58 9.17 17.42
N PRO A 121 4.73 8.52 17.11
CA PRO A 121 5.88 8.44 18.03
C PRO A 121 6.46 9.81 18.42
N TRP A 122 6.25 10.84 17.59
CA TRP A 122 6.77 12.18 17.81
C TRP A 122 5.74 13.11 18.45
N ASN A 123 4.44 12.81 18.36
CA ASN A 123 3.35 13.52 19.03
C ASN A 123 2.13 12.61 19.27
N PRO A 124 1.89 12.13 20.51
CA PRO A 124 0.78 11.22 20.82
C PRO A 124 -0.64 11.77 20.58
N ALA A 125 -0.79 13.09 20.38
CA ALA A 125 -2.07 13.67 19.99
C ALA A 125 -2.46 13.35 18.53
N ASN A 126 -1.50 12.90 17.72
CA ASN A 126 -1.70 12.51 16.33
C ASN A 126 -1.57 10.99 16.17
N LEU A 127 -1.99 10.48 15.03
CA LEU A 127 -1.88 9.07 14.65
C LEU A 127 -0.87 8.87 13.53
N THR A 128 -0.28 7.68 13.48
CA THR A 128 0.52 7.20 12.38
C THR A 128 -0.08 5.91 11.84
N LEU A 129 -0.42 5.92 10.56
CA LEU A 129 -0.74 4.73 9.78
C LEU A 129 0.51 4.31 9.00
N VAL A 130 0.94 3.07 9.16
CA VAL A 130 2.00 2.46 8.37
C VAL A 130 1.36 1.53 7.35
N VAL A 131 1.60 1.82 6.08
CA VAL A 131 1.19 0.99 4.93
C VAL A 131 2.45 0.38 4.35
N THR A 132 2.65 -0.91 4.60
CA THR A 132 3.90 -1.58 4.25
C THR A 132 3.67 -2.97 3.68
N GLY A 133 4.73 -3.62 3.21
CA GLY A 133 4.71 -4.96 2.67
C GLY A 133 6.11 -5.55 2.58
N SER A 134 6.17 -6.85 2.29
CA SER A 134 7.43 -7.57 2.00
C SER A 134 8.09 -7.06 0.71
N ASP A 135 7.28 -6.59 -0.23
CA ASP A 135 7.66 -5.96 -1.49
C ASP A 135 6.63 -4.87 -1.90
N ALA A 136 6.83 -4.28 -3.07
CA ALA A 136 5.95 -3.24 -3.59
C ALA A 136 4.50 -3.70 -3.81
N TRP A 137 4.27 -4.98 -4.13
CA TRP A 137 2.93 -5.54 -4.29
C TRP A 137 2.23 -5.70 -2.96
N GLY A 138 2.96 -6.07 -1.91
CA GLY A 138 2.47 -6.07 -0.54
C GLY A 138 2.03 -4.68 -0.09
N VAL A 139 2.81 -3.65 -0.38
CA VAL A 139 2.44 -2.25 -0.10
C VAL A 139 1.13 -1.88 -0.82
N ARG A 140 1.00 -2.24 -2.10
CA ARG A 140 -0.22 -2.01 -2.87
C ARG A 140 -1.42 -2.77 -2.31
N ALA A 141 -1.27 -4.05 -2.00
CA ALA A 141 -2.33 -4.86 -1.41
C ALA A 141 -2.83 -4.27 -0.08
N ALA A 142 -1.91 -3.78 0.75
CA ALA A 142 -2.25 -3.07 1.99
C ALA A 142 -3.01 -1.77 1.71
N GLY A 143 -2.55 -0.95 0.76
CA GLY A 143 -3.21 0.29 0.36
C GLY A 143 -4.63 0.08 -0.19
N GLU A 144 -4.83 -0.96 -1.00
CA GLU A 144 -6.16 -1.32 -1.51
C GLU A 144 -7.12 -1.76 -0.40
N MET A 145 -6.64 -2.50 0.60
CA MET A 145 -7.49 -2.95 1.71
C MET A 145 -8.04 -1.77 2.54
N LEU A 146 -7.32 -0.64 2.62
CA LEU A 146 -7.80 0.57 3.28
C LEU A 146 -9.03 1.19 2.61
N GLN A 147 -9.29 0.88 1.34
CA GLN A 147 -10.44 1.42 0.61
C GLN A 147 -11.77 0.77 1.05
N ASP A 148 -11.71 -0.38 1.74
CA ASP A 148 -12.86 -1.05 2.35
C ASP A 148 -12.64 -1.28 3.86
N PRO A 149 -12.72 -0.20 4.68
CA PRO A 149 -12.41 -0.28 6.10
C PRO A 149 -13.38 -1.17 6.89
N GLY A 150 -14.53 -1.55 6.32
CA GLY A 150 -15.47 -2.48 6.96
C GLY A 150 -14.90 -3.90 7.14
N ASN A 151 -13.85 -4.25 6.40
CA ASN A 151 -13.15 -5.53 6.54
C ASN A 151 -11.88 -5.44 7.40
N LEU A 152 -11.55 -4.24 7.89
CA LEU A 152 -10.42 -4.03 8.77
C LEU A 152 -10.85 -4.22 10.23
N SER A 153 -9.91 -4.67 11.06
CA SER A 153 -10.14 -4.71 12.51
C SER A 153 -8.83 -4.64 13.28
N GLY A 154 -8.87 -3.99 14.43
CA GLY A 154 -7.71 -3.84 15.31
C GLY A 154 -6.73 -2.79 14.81
N ALA A 155 -5.58 -2.72 15.48
CA ALA A 155 -4.53 -1.73 15.20
C ALA A 155 -3.45 -2.25 14.24
N ASP A 156 -3.41 -3.56 13.97
CA ASP A 156 -2.34 -4.22 13.23
C ASP A 156 -2.91 -5.41 12.47
N MET A 157 -2.77 -5.39 11.16
CA MET A 157 -3.37 -6.38 10.27
C MET A 157 -2.39 -6.76 9.16
N THR A 158 -2.19 -8.07 9.00
CA THR A 158 -1.52 -8.66 7.84
C THR A 158 -2.52 -8.86 6.70
N ILE A 159 -2.14 -8.45 5.50
CA ILE A 159 -2.90 -8.64 4.27
C ILE A 159 -2.22 -9.76 3.49
N GLU A 160 -2.98 -10.82 3.21
CA GLU A 160 -2.49 -11.93 2.39
C GLU A 160 -2.11 -11.47 0.99
N SER A 161 -1.10 -12.15 0.42
CA SER A 161 -0.67 -11.87 -0.94
C SER A 161 -1.80 -12.06 -1.94
N ARG A 162 -1.99 -11.05 -2.78
CA ARG A 162 -2.92 -11.11 -3.92
C ARG A 162 -2.24 -11.57 -5.19
N ILE A 163 -0.93 -11.84 -5.15
CA ILE A 163 -0.20 -12.38 -6.28
C ILE A 163 -0.73 -13.78 -6.57
N ILE A 164 -1.13 -14.01 -7.81
CA ILE A 164 -1.58 -15.32 -8.28
C ILE A 164 -0.56 -15.91 -9.23
N SER A 165 -0.51 -17.25 -9.26
CA SER A 165 0.18 -17.99 -10.30
C SER A 165 -0.85 -18.79 -11.09
N MET A 166 -0.91 -18.57 -12.40
CA MET A 166 -1.87 -19.24 -13.29
C MET A 166 -1.16 -19.87 -14.49
N LYS A 167 -1.70 -21.00 -14.95
CA LYS A 167 -1.28 -21.66 -16.18
C LYS A 167 -2.22 -21.27 -17.31
N GLY A 168 -1.68 -21.16 -18.51
CA GLY A 168 -2.49 -20.87 -19.67
C GLY A 168 -1.70 -20.81 -20.97
N ARG A 169 -2.29 -20.20 -21.99
CA ARG A 169 -1.64 -19.97 -23.29
C ARG A 169 -1.70 -18.51 -23.69
N ILE A 170 -0.57 -17.98 -24.13
CA ILE A 170 -0.50 -16.60 -24.64
C ILE A 170 -1.18 -16.54 -26.01
N SER A 171 -1.95 -15.50 -26.26
CA SER A 171 -2.55 -15.25 -27.58
C SER A 171 -2.71 -13.76 -27.83
N GLN A 172 -2.78 -13.40 -29.11
CA GLN A 172 -3.12 -12.05 -29.52
C GLN A 172 -4.60 -11.98 -29.88
N ILE A 173 -5.31 -11.01 -29.31
CA ILE A 173 -6.70 -10.70 -29.69
C ILE A 173 -6.72 -9.35 -30.42
N SER A 174 -7.40 -9.31 -31.56
CA SER A 174 -7.51 -8.11 -32.39
C SER A 174 -8.89 -7.47 -32.26
N PHE A 175 -8.90 -6.16 -32.05
CA PHE A 175 -10.05 -5.27 -31.96
C PHE A 175 -9.93 -4.20 -33.03
N GLY A 176 -10.36 -4.52 -34.26
CA GLY A 176 -10.19 -3.64 -35.42
C GLY A 176 -8.70 -3.47 -35.76
N SER A 177 -8.18 -2.24 -35.59
CA SER A 177 -6.77 -1.92 -35.83
C SER A 177 -5.87 -2.09 -34.60
N THR A 178 -6.46 -2.39 -33.44
CA THR A 178 -5.72 -2.55 -32.18
C THR A 178 -5.58 -4.02 -31.87
N ALA A 179 -4.43 -4.44 -31.33
CA ALA A 179 -4.23 -5.79 -30.83
C ALA A 179 -3.81 -5.75 -29.37
N ALA A 180 -4.24 -6.76 -28.62
CA ALA A 180 -3.97 -6.92 -27.20
C ALA A 180 -3.43 -8.33 -26.95
N TRP A 181 -2.47 -8.45 -26.05
CA TRP A 181 -1.96 -9.75 -25.62
C TRP A 181 -2.72 -10.22 -24.39
N VAL A 182 -3.17 -11.47 -24.45
CA VAL A 182 -3.91 -12.11 -23.36
C VAL A 182 -3.26 -13.44 -23.01
N VAL A 183 -3.59 -13.94 -21.83
CA VAL A 183 -3.45 -15.35 -21.48
C VAL A 183 -4.83 -15.97 -21.34
N TRP A 184 -5.04 -17.08 -22.05
CA TRP A 184 -6.17 -17.98 -21.85
C TRP A 184 -5.82 -18.91 -20.70
N GLY A 185 -6.38 -18.65 -19.52
CA GLY A 185 -6.13 -19.44 -18.34
C GLY A 185 -6.72 -20.84 -18.47
N ASP A 186 -6.07 -21.82 -17.84
CA ASP A 186 -6.59 -23.19 -17.73
C ASP A 186 -7.89 -23.25 -16.90
N ASP A 187 -8.20 -22.17 -16.16
CA ASP A 187 -9.48 -21.94 -15.47
C ASP A 187 -10.63 -21.54 -16.43
N GLY A 188 -10.34 -21.35 -17.72
CA GLY A 188 -11.30 -20.93 -18.73
C GLY A 188 -11.51 -19.42 -18.83
N GLU A 189 -10.75 -18.63 -18.07
CA GLU A 189 -10.84 -17.17 -18.06
C GLU A 189 -9.79 -16.53 -18.99
N ILE A 190 -10.04 -15.28 -19.39
CA ILE A 190 -9.13 -14.51 -20.25
C ILE A 190 -8.60 -13.33 -19.44
N TYR A 191 -7.28 -13.21 -19.36
CA TYR A 191 -6.62 -12.11 -18.69
C TYR A 191 -5.82 -11.29 -19.69
N LEU A 192 -6.09 -9.99 -19.74
CA LEU A 192 -5.22 -9.05 -20.45
C LEU A 192 -3.85 -8.99 -19.75
N LEU A 193 -2.77 -9.13 -20.51
CA LEU A 193 -1.41 -8.95 -20.00
C LEU A 193 -1.06 -7.47 -19.97
N GLN A 194 -0.61 -6.98 -18.81
CA GLN A 194 -0.13 -5.60 -18.64
C GLN A 194 1.03 -5.52 -17.63
N GLY A 195 1.58 -4.33 -17.45
CA GLY A 195 2.74 -4.09 -16.59
C GLY A 195 4.07 -4.46 -17.26
N ALA A 196 5.18 -4.12 -16.61
CA ALA A 196 6.52 -4.29 -17.17
C ALA A 196 6.87 -5.74 -17.52
N GLY A 197 6.38 -6.72 -16.75
CA GLY A 197 6.61 -8.15 -17.04
C GLY A 197 5.85 -8.68 -18.26
N ALA A 198 4.88 -7.93 -18.80
CA ALA A 198 4.09 -8.39 -19.94
C ALA A 198 4.97 -8.55 -21.19
N GLU A 199 5.99 -7.71 -21.39
CA GLU A 199 6.92 -7.84 -22.51
C GLU A 199 7.67 -9.19 -22.46
N GLY A 200 8.08 -9.62 -21.26
CA GLY A 200 8.71 -10.92 -21.04
C GLY A 200 7.78 -12.08 -21.39
N ALA A 201 6.50 -11.99 -21.00
CA ALA A 201 5.50 -12.97 -21.40
C ALA A 201 5.30 -12.99 -22.92
N ILE A 202 5.11 -11.83 -23.54
CA ILE A 202 4.89 -11.70 -24.99
C ILE A 202 6.07 -12.27 -25.79
N ALA A 203 7.29 -12.07 -25.30
CA ALA A 203 8.50 -12.59 -25.93
C ALA A 203 8.57 -14.13 -25.99
N LEU A 204 7.80 -14.84 -25.14
CA LEU A 204 7.70 -16.30 -25.21
C LEU A 204 6.99 -16.77 -26.49
N GLY A 205 6.08 -15.96 -27.03
CA GLY A 205 5.40 -16.19 -28.31
C GLY A 205 3.95 -16.69 -28.18
N GLU A 206 3.20 -16.50 -29.26
CA GLU A 206 1.79 -16.91 -29.35
C GLU A 206 1.63 -18.44 -29.31
N GLY A 207 0.62 -18.90 -28.57
CA GLY A 207 0.25 -20.30 -28.41
C GLY A 207 1.11 -21.07 -27.41
N VAL A 208 2.16 -20.46 -26.86
CA VAL A 208 3.07 -21.09 -25.91
C VAL A 208 2.37 -21.32 -24.56
N PRO A 209 2.45 -22.54 -23.99
CA PRO A 209 1.96 -22.80 -22.64
C PRO A 209 2.84 -22.11 -21.62
N VAL A 210 2.24 -21.30 -20.74
CA VAL A 210 2.98 -20.49 -19.79
C VAL A 210 2.42 -20.62 -18.38
N VAL A 211 3.30 -20.39 -17.41
CA VAL A 211 2.93 -20.02 -16.03
C VAL A 211 3.14 -18.52 -15.90
N ILE A 212 2.06 -17.78 -15.66
CA ILE A 212 2.10 -16.35 -15.36
C ILE A 212 1.95 -16.17 -13.86
N THR A 213 2.89 -15.47 -13.25
CA THR A 213 2.75 -14.96 -11.87
C THR A 213 2.58 -13.45 -11.95
N GLY A 214 1.56 -12.93 -11.28
CA GLY A 214 1.25 -11.51 -11.35
C GLY A 214 0.13 -11.06 -10.43
N TYR A 215 -0.14 -9.77 -10.45
CA TYR A 215 -1.17 -9.15 -9.63
C TYR A 215 -2.49 -9.05 -10.42
N PRO A 216 -3.56 -9.73 -9.99
CA PRO A 216 -4.83 -9.71 -10.69
C PRO A 216 -5.52 -8.36 -10.50
N THR A 217 -6.03 -7.82 -11.60
CA THR A 217 -6.69 -6.52 -11.63
C THR A 217 -7.80 -6.50 -12.68
N THR A 218 -8.45 -5.36 -12.86
CA THR A 218 -9.45 -5.15 -13.90
C THR A 218 -9.12 -3.89 -14.67
N THR A 219 -9.29 -3.95 -15.99
CA THR A 219 -9.13 -2.78 -16.84
C THR A 219 -10.38 -2.55 -17.70
N THR A 220 -10.52 -1.34 -18.22
CA THR A 220 -11.59 -1.00 -19.14
C THR A 220 -11.02 -0.83 -20.54
N LEU A 221 -11.36 -1.75 -21.44
CA LEU A 221 -11.03 -1.66 -22.84
C LEU A 221 -12.12 -0.87 -23.58
N THR A 222 -11.74 0.13 -24.38
CA THR A 222 -12.68 0.85 -25.24
C THR A 222 -12.54 0.32 -26.67
N ILE A 223 -13.59 -0.33 -27.18
CA ILE A 223 -13.62 -0.97 -28.50
C ILE A 223 -14.59 -0.19 -29.40
N PRO A 224 -14.17 0.24 -30.60
CA PRO A 224 -15.09 0.82 -31.57
C PRO A 224 -15.95 -0.27 -32.21
N GLU A 225 -17.26 -0.21 -32.04
CA GLU A 225 -18.22 -1.12 -32.71
C GLU A 225 -19.31 -0.30 -33.40
N GLY A 226 -19.47 -0.49 -34.72
CA GLY A 226 -20.51 0.23 -35.48
C GLY A 226 -20.35 1.75 -35.56
N GLY A 227 -19.16 2.30 -35.26
CA GLY A 227 -18.92 3.74 -35.19
C GLY A 227 -19.15 4.35 -33.79
N GLU A 228 -19.54 3.54 -32.80
CA GLU A 228 -19.67 3.93 -31.40
C GLU A 228 -18.50 3.38 -30.57
N MET A 229 -18.16 4.09 -29.48
CA MET A 229 -17.10 3.68 -28.55
C MET A 229 -17.70 2.92 -27.37
N ASN A 230 -17.55 1.60 -27.37
CA ASN A 230 -18.08 0.73 -26.32
C ASN A 230 -17.00 0.44 -25.26
N ARG A 231 -17.38 0.51 -23.98
CA ARG A 231 -16.47 0.25 -22.86
C ARG A 231 -16.74 -1.15 -22.30
N HIS A 232 -15.72 -2.00 -22.28
CA HIS A 232 -15.78 -3.36 -21.77
C HIS A 232 -14.83 -3.49 -20.59
N ARG A 233 -15.37 -3.90 -19.44
CA ARG A 233 -14.54 -4.25 -18.28
C ARG A 233 -14.01 -5.67 -18.47
N MET A 234 -12.71 -5.84 -18.36
CA MET A 234 -12.01 -7.11 -18.55
C MET A 234 -11.11 -7.42 -17.35
N LYS A 235 -10.91 -8.72 -17.10
CA LYS A 235 -9.86 -9.18 -16.19
C LYS A 235 -8.51 -8.89 -16.83
N ALA A 236 -7.57 -8.44 -16.00
CA ALA A 236 -6.21 -8.19 -16.39
C ALA A 236 -5.26 -8.76 -15.34
N ILE A 237 -4.03 -8.99 -15.73
CA ILE A 237 -2.95 -9.35 -14.81
C ILE A 237 -1.77 -8.44 -15.08
N GLU A 238 -1.30 -7.80 -14.02
CA GLU A 238 -0.03 -7.09 -14.04
C GLU A 238 1.08 -8.13 -13.85
N VAL A 239 1.79 -8.43 -14.93
CA VAL A 239 2.71 -9.55 -14.99
C VAL A 239 3.98 -9.22 -14.21
N ILE A 240 4.31 -10.08 -13.25
CA ILE A 240 5.56 -10.02 -12.48
C ILE A 240 6.61 -10.91 -13.13
N ARG A 241 6.25 -12.17 -13.40
CA ARG A 241 7.11 -13.15 -14.08
C ARG A 241 6.29 -14.09 -14.97
N ALA A 242 6.90 -14.54 -16.05
CA ALA A 242 6.32 -15.49 -16.99
C ALA A 242 7.35 -16.56 -17.35
N GLU A 243 6.93 -17.82 -17.31
CA GLU A 243 7.79 -18.98 -17.57
C GLU A 243 7.11 -19.91 -18.56
N ASN A 244 7.89 -20.53 -19.46
CA ASN A 244 7.39 -21.58 -20.34
C ASN A 244 7.23 -22.89 -19.54
N THR A 245 6.19 -23.66 -19.84
CA THR A 245 5.83 -24.89 -19.10
C THR A 245 6.32 -26.16 -19.79
#